data_AF-A0A960E6S0-F1
#
_entry.id   AF-A0A960E6S0-F1
#
_cell.length_a   1.000
_cell.length_b   1.000
_cell.length_c   1.000
_cell.angle_alpha   90.00
_cell.angle_beta   90.00
_cell.angle_gamma   90.00
#
_symmetry.space_group_name_H-M   'P 1'
#
loop_
_entity.id
_entity.type
_entity.pdbx_description
1 polymer ?
#
loop_
_entity_poly.entity_id
_entity_poly.type
_entity_poly.pdbx_seq_one_letter_code
_entity_poly.pdbx_strand_id
1 'polypeptide(L)'
;MTSAIPKFDEVGTWVGSSYVYATARDFARFGELYRHDGVTDDGERILPEGWADHGRTFVAHDPSDDLPTGFDYGRHWWMWPEFPGSIAAHGYEGQYIVVIPDRELTIVHLGKTPAAQRRHVVGPIADLIRSVPPAT
;
A
#
# COMPACT_ATOMS: atom_id res chain seq x y z
N MET A 1 13.09 1.52 8.27
CA MET A 1 12.10 0.96 9.23
C MET A 1 12.86 0.41 10.43
N THR A 2 12.40 0.60 11.67
CA THR A 2 13.14 0.14 12.87
C THR A 2 12.34 -0.80 13.79
N SER A 3 11.02 -0.91 13.59
CA SER A 3 10.09 -1.72 14.40
C SER A 3 9.60 -2.98 13.69
N ALA A 4 10.15 -3.30 12.51
CA ALA A 4 9.72 -4.45 11.72
C ALA A 4 10.16 -5.77 12.38
N ILE A 5 9.19 -6.65 12.63
CA ILE A 5 9.39 -7.98 13.18
C ILE A 5 8.68 -8.99 12.25
N PRO A 6 9.43 -9.74 11.41
CA PRO A 6 8.87 -10.82 10.62
C PRO A 6 8.65 -12.09 11.47
N LYS A 7 7.66 -12.89 11.10
CA LYS A 7 7.53 -14.27 11.62
C LYS A 7 8.13 -15.30 10.69
N PHE A 8 8.62 -16.36 11.31
CA PHE A 8 9.18 -17.53 10.64
C PHE A 8 8.32 -18.75 10.95
N ASP A 9 8.32 -19.72 10.04
CA ASP A 9 7.72 -21.04 10.29
C ASP A 9 8.53 -21.86 11.31
N GLU A 10 8.07 -23.09 11.60
CA GLU A 10 8.70 -23.96 12.60
C GLU A 10 10.15 -24.32 12.30
N VAL A 11 10.58 -24.26 11.04
CA VAL A 11 11.96 -24.57 10.62
C VAL A 11 12.80 -23.32 10.33
N GLY A 12 12.27 -22.13 10.61
CA GLY A 12 12.98 -20.87 10.47
C GLY A 12 12.91 -20.23 9.08
N THR A 13 11.97 -20.64 8.22
CA THR A 13 11.72 -19.98 6.93
C THR A 13 10.87 -18.73 7.15
N TRP A 14 11.25 -17.60 6.56
CA TRP A 14 10.44 -16.40 6.65
C TRP A 14 9.10 -16.58 5.92
N VAL A 15 8.00 -16.26 6.61
CA VAL A 15 6.68 -16.21 5.99
C VAL A 15 6.53 -14.91 5.20
N GLY A 16 6.93 -14.93 3.93
CA GLY A 16 6.97 -13.73 3.08
C GLY A 16 5.59 -13.16 2.66
N SER A 17 4.50 -13.90 2.85
CA SER A 17 3.15 -13.49 2.45
C SER A 17 2.37 -12.73 3.53
N SER A 18 2.82 -12.79 4.80
CA SER A 18 2.05 -12.30 5.94
C SER A 18 2.93 -12.15 7.20
N TYR A 19 2.33 -11.77 8.33
CA TYR A 19 2.98 -11.78 9.65
C TYR A 19 4.26 -10.95 9.80
N VAL A 20 4.39 -9.87 9.04
CA VAL A 20 5.31 -8.78 9.36
C VAL A 20 4.56 -7.79 10.24
N TYR A 21 5.09 -7.52 11.43
CA TYR A 21 4.55 -6.55 12.36
C TYR A 21 5.44 -5.31 12.39
N ALA A 22 4.86 -4.13 12.30
CA ALA A 22 5.57 -2.87 12.45
C ALA A 22 4.61 -1.78 12.94
N THR A 23 5.15 -0.66 13.39
CA THR A 23 4.32 0.53 13.66
C THR A 23 3.77 1.12 12.36
N ALA A 24 2.64 1.82 12.44
CA ALA A 24 2.06 2.51 11.27
C ALA A 24 3.07 3.47 10.61
N ARG A 25 3.92 4.14 11.41
CA ARG A 25 4.98 5.02 10.91
C ARG A 25 6.04 4.28 10.09
N ASP A 26 6.39 3.06 10.47
CA ASP A 26 7.34 2.28 9.68
C ASP A 26 6.72 1.71 8.41
N PHE A 27 5.44 1.30 8.44
CA PHE A 27 4.73 0.99 7.21
C PHE A 27 4.58 2.22 6.29
N ALA A 28 4.46 3.43 6.86
CA ALA A 28 4.44 4.65 6.07
C ALA A 28 5.79 4.89 5.39
N ARG A 29 6.91 4.67 6.08
CA ARG A 29 8.25 4.72 5.46
C ARG A 29 8.42 3.71 4.33
N PHE A 30 7.80 2.53 4.46
CA PHE A 30 7.77 1.56 3.35
C PHE A 30 6.96 2.08 2.15
N GLY A 31 5.81 2.72 2.38
CA GLY A 31 5.07 3.39 1.31
C GLY A 31 5.87 4.53 0.66
N GLU A 32 6.51 5.37 1.47
CA GLU A 32 7.37 6.47 0.99
C GLU A 32 8.56 5.98 0.19
N LEU A 33 9.19 4.86 0.57
CA LEU A 33 10.24 4.22 -0.24
C LEU A 33 9.76 3.98 -1.68
N TYR A 34 8.52 3.54 -1.88
CA TYR A 34 7.96 3.37 -3.22
C TYR A 34 7.51 4.69 -3.85
N ARG A 35 7.04 5.66 -3.07
CA ARG A 35 6.72 7.01 -3.57
C ARG A 35 7.95 7.71 -4.14
N HIS A 36 9.12 7.46 -3.57
CA HIS A 36 10.42 7.99 -3.99
C HIS A 36 11.20 7.03 -4.89
N ASP A 37 10.51 6.14 -5.60
CA ASP A 37 11.10 5.17 -6.56
C ASP A 37 12.30 4.39 -5.99
N GLY A 38 12.14 3.84 -4.79
CA GLY A 38 13.13 3.00 -4.15
C GLY A 38 14.23 3.73 -3.38
N VAL A 39 14.12 5.04 -3.20
CA VAL A 39 15.08 5.85 -2.44
C VAL A 39 14.51 6.18 -1.06
N THR A 40 15.32 6.05 -0.02
CA THR A 40 14.94 6.41 1.35
C THR A 40 14.99 7.92 1.59
N ASP A 41 14.41 8.40 2.69
CA ASP A 41 14.43 9.82 3.08
C ASP A 41 15.86 10.39 3.23
N ASP A 42 16.85 9.56 3.54
CA ASP A 42 18.27 9.92 3.65
C ASP A 42 19.06 9.74 2.34
N GLY A 43 18.39 9.38 1.25
CA GLY A 43 18.97 9.34 -0.10
C GLY A 43 19.60 8.01 -0.51
N GLU A 44 19.47 6.95 0.31
CA GLU A 44 19.96 5.61 -0.04
C GLU A 44 18.99 4.92 -1.01
N ARG A 45 19.52 4.41 -2.13
CA ARG A 45 18.73 3.60 -3.07
C ARG A 45 18.69 2.14 -2.61
N ILE A 46 17.50 1.65 -2.29
CA ILE A 46 17.24 0.27 -1.87
C ILE A 46 16.67 -0.57 -3.01
N LEU A 47 15.83 0.02 -3.88
CA LEU A 47 15.22 -0.68 -5.01
C LEU A 47 15.79 -0.17 -6.34
N PRO A 48 15.84 -1.00 -7.39
CA PRO A 48 16.18 -0.55 -8.73
C PRO A 48 15.29 0.60 -9.19
N GLU A 49 15.83 1.49 -10.02
CA GLU A 49 15.04 2.55 -10.66
C GLU A 49 13.87 1.95 -11.45
N GLY A 50 12.69 2.55 -11.33
CA GLY A 50 11.45 2.08 -11.97
C GLY A 50 10.83 0.84 -11.33
N TRP A 51 11.30 0.40 -10.16
CA TRP A 51 10.74 -0.78 -9.48
C TRP A 51 9.29 -0.57 -9.02
N ALA A 52 8.94 0.65 -8.61
CA ALA A 52 7.55 0.99 -8.27
C ALA A 52 6.63 0.87 -9.50
N ASP A 53 7.08 1.39 -10.65
CA ASP A 53 6.38 1.28 -11.95
C ASP A 53 6.23 -0.17 -12.40
N HIS A 54 7.27 -0.97 -12.23
CA HIS A 54 7.22 -2.39 -12.48
C HIS A 54 6.16 -3.08 -11.61
N GLY A 55 6.14 -2.78 -10.31
CA GLY A 55 5.18 -3.33 -9.35
C GLY A 55 3.72 -3.06 -9.73
N ARG A 56 3.44 -1.86 -10.28
CA ARG A 56 2.10 -1.45 -10.74
C ARG A 56 1.80 -1.76 -12.21
N THR A 57 2.61 -2.60 -12.86
CA THR A 57 2.26 -3.08 -14.21
C THR A 57 1.00 -3.94 -14.12
N PHE A 58 -0.08 -3.48 -14.75
CA PHE A 58 -1.41 -4.12 -14.71
C PHE A 58 -1.37 -5.61 -15.09
N VAL A 59 -2.10 -6.42 -14.31
CA VAL A 59 -2.27 -7.86 -14.51
C VAL A 59 -3.74 -8.25 -14.54
N ALA A 60 -4.57 -7.72 -13.63
CA ALA A 60 -5.97 -8.10 -13.51
C ALA A 60 -6.81 -6.97 -12.91
N HIS A 61 -8.13 -7.09 -13.08
CA HIS A 61 -9.13 -6.20 -12.47
C HIS A 61 -10.01 -6.98 -11.48
N ASP A 62 -10.24 -6.41 -10.30
CA ASP A 62 -11.14 -6.91 -9.26
C ASP A 62 -12.37 -6.00 -9.16
N PRO A 63 -13.55 -6.44 -9.65
CA PRO A 63 -14.78 -5.69 -9.50
C PRO A 63 -15.20 -5.72 -8.03
N SER A 64 -15.22 -4.54 -7.40
CA SER A 64 -15.54 -4.40 -5.98
C SER A 64 -16.48 -3.23 -5.74
N ASP A 65 -17.52 -3.45 -4.92
CA ASP A 65 -18.47 -2.41 -4.49
C ASP A 65 -17.88 -1.42 -3.46
N ASP A 66 -16.64 -1.63 -3.02
CA ASP A 66 -16.00 -0.74 -2.05
C ASP A 66 -15.54 0.59 -2.67
N LEU A 67 -15.27 0.61 -3.98
CA LEU A 67 -15.01 1.82 -4.76
C LEU A 67 -15.73 1.73 -6.11
N PRO A 68 -16.20 2.85 -6.69
CA PRO A 68 -16.91 2.84 -7.96
C PRO A 68 -16.12 2.20 -9.12
N THR A 69 -14.79 2.32 -9.09
CA THR A 69 -13.90 1.78 -10.12
C THR A 69 -13.34 0.40 -9.78
N GLY A 70 -13.78 -0.26 -8.70
CA GLY A 70 -13.13 -1.46 -8.18
C GLY A 70 -11.65 -1.23 -7.88
N PHE A 71 -10.86 -2.31 -7.99
CA PHE A 71 -9.41 -2.27 -7.84
C PHE A 71 -8.73 -2.96 -9.01
N ASP A 72 -7.54 -2.50 -9.37
CA ASP A 72 -6.65 -3.24 -10.26
C ASP A 72 -5.57 -3.94 -9.44
N TYR A 73 -4.99 -4.96 -10.03
CA TYR A 73 -3.86 -5.69 -9.47
C TYR A 73 -2.72 -5.76 -10.48
N GLY A 74 -1.51 -5.51 -10.01
CA GLY A 74 -0.28 -5.55 -10.77
C GLY A 74 0.65 -6.67 -10.31
N ARG A 75 1.95 -6.45 -10.44
CA ARG A 75 2.99 -7.37 -9.97
C ARG A 75 3.19 -7.18 -8.45
N HIS A 76 2.32 -7.82 -7.68
CA HIS A 76 2.21 -7.76 -6.21
C HIS A 76 1.56 -6.52 -5.60
N TRP A 77 1.18 -5.52 -6.40
CA TRP A 77 0.55 -4.30 -5.89
C TRP A 77 -0.90 -4.19 -6.32
N TRP A 78 -1.77 -3.81 -5.38
CA TRP A 78 -3.09 -3.28 -5.74
C TRP A 78 -2.94 -1.87 -6.29
N MET A 79 -3.87 -1.45 -7.13
CA MET A 79 -3.97 -0.08 -7.64
C MET A 79 -5.43 0.34 -7.53
N TRP A 80 -5.66 1.63 -7.28
CA TRP A 80 -6.99 2.22 -7.19
C TRP A 80 -7.20 3.02 -8.48
N PRO A 81 -7.94 2.50 -9.48
CA PRO A 81 -8.02 3.14 -10.79
C PRO A 81 -8.56 4.57 -10.76
N GLU A 82 -9.40 4.89 -9.77
CA GLU A 82 -9.85 6.26 -9.49
C GLU A 82 -8.70 7.25 -9.19
N PHE A 83 -7.56 6.76 -8.68
CA PHE A 83 -6.35 7.53 -8.38
C PHE A 83 -5.18 7.01 -9.23
N PRO A 84 -5.01 7.54 -10.46
CA PRO A 84 -4.02 7.04 -11.40
C PRO A 84 -2.62 7.02 -10.82
N GLY A 85 -1.93 5.89 -11.01
CA GLY A 85 -0.59 5.69 -10.51
C GLY A 85 -0.49 5.36 -9.01
N SER A 86 -1.62 5.22 -8.33
CA SER A 86 -1.63 4.69 -6.96
C SER A 86 -1.03 3.28 -6.91
N ILE A 87 -0.38 2.98 -5.79
CA ILE A 87 -0.07 1.60 -5.41
C ILE A 87 -0.56 1.36 -3.98
N ALA A 88 -1.04 0.15 -3.71
CA ALA A 88 -1.57 -0.20 -2.42
C ALA A 88 -1.21 -1.63 -2.01
N ALA A 89 -0.93 -1.80 -0.72
CA ALA A 89 -0.89 -3.09 -0.07
C ALA A 89 -2.19 -3.28 0.71
N HIS A 90 -2.96 -4.32 0.39
CA HIS A 90 -4.18 -4.69 1.11
C HIS A 90 -3.90 -5.94 1.91
N GLY A 91 -4.16 -5.89 3.21
CA GLY A 91 -3.99 -7.01 4.12
C GLY A 91 -5.28 -7.39 4.83
N TYR A 92 -5.30 -8.62 5.33
CA TYR A 92 -6.44 -9.19 6.05
C TYR A 92 -6.89 -8.29 7.22
N GLU A 93 -8.21 -8.17 7.40
CA GLU A 93 -8.85 -7.37 8.43
C GLU A 93 -8.56 -5.86 8.37
N GLY A 94 -8.39 -5.34 7.14
CA GLY A 94 -8.30 -3.92 6.88
C GLY A 94 -6.92 -3.34 7.16
N GLN A 95 -5.85 -4.07 6.84
CA GLN A 95 -4.53 -3.44 6.75
C GLN A 95 -4.42 -2.74 5.39
N TYR A 96 -4.04 -1.47 5.40
CA TYR A 96 -3.82 -0.72 4.17
C TYR A 96 -2.54 0.10 4.26
N ILE A 97 -1.76 0.04 3.19
CA ILE A 97 -0.78 1.07 2.84
C ILE A 97 -1.21 1.54 1.46
N VAL A 98 -1.57 2.81 1.32
CA VAL A 98 -2.02 3.38 0.04
C VAL A 98 -1.12 4.57 -0.28
N VAL A 99 -0.40 4.50 -1.39
CA VAL A 99 0.54 5.52 -1.86
C VAL A 99 -0.06 6.19 -3.09
N ILE A 100 -0.16 7.51 -3.05
CA ILE A 100 -0.74 8.37 -4.08
C ILE A 100 0.32 9.39 -4.51
N PRO A 101 1.15 9.07 -5.53
CA PRO A 101 2.32 9.86 -5.86
C PRO A 101 2.02 11.30 -6.26
N ASP A 102 0.94 11.53 -7.03
CA ASP A 102 0.55 12.87 -7.52
C ASP A 102 0.10 13.82 -6.40
N ARG A 103 -0.14 13.32 -5.18
CA ARG A 103 -0.52 14.09 -3.99
C ARG A 103 0.55 14.07 -2.90
N GLU A 104 1.71 13.48 -3.18
CA GLU A 104 2.77 13.25 -2.20
C GLU A 104 2.27 12.59 -0.90
N LEU A 105 1.33 11.65 -1.05
CA LEU A 105 0.55 11.13 0.06
C LEU A 105 0.74 9.63 0.25
N THR A 106 1.06 9.23 1.47
CA THR A 106 1.00 7.83 1.93
C THR A 106 0.04 7.72 3.11
N ILE A 107 -0.95 6.84 3.00
CA ILE A 107 -1.93 6.55 4.05
C ILE A 107 -1.65 5.15 4.59
N VAL A 108 -1.59 5.02 5.91
CA VAL A 108 -1.51 3.71 6.59
C VAL A 108 -2.69 3.55 7.52
N HIS A 109 -3.37 2.41 7.41
CA HIS A 109 -4.39 1.97 8.34
C HIS A 109 -4.04 0.58 8.85
N LEU A 110 -3.93 0.43 10.18
CA LEU A 110 -3.76 -0.86 10.85
C LEU A 110 -5.08 -1.23 11.50
N GLY A 111 -5.65 -2.37 11.11
CA GLY A 111 -7.04 -2.71 11.39
C GLY A 111 -7.26 -4.03 12.11
N LYS A 112 -8.46 -4.16 12.70
CA LYS A 112 -9.11 -5.42 13.05
C LYS A 112 -10.56 -5.36 12.55
N THR A 113 -10.70 -5.07 11.26
CA THR A 113 -11.99 -4.76 10.62
C THR A 113 -12.50 -5.99 9.86
N PRO A 114 -13.67 -6.54 10.22
CA PRO A 114 -14.25 -7.66 9.46
C PRO A 114 -14.52 -7.29 8.01
N ALA A 115 -14.41 -8.26 7.09
CA ALA A 115 -14.60 -8.02 5.65
C ALA A 115 -15.95 -7.37 5.30
N ALA A 116 -17.02 -7.72 6.01
CA ALA A 116 -18.35 -7.11 5.82
C ALA A 116 -18.40 -5.59 6.11
N GLN A 117 -17.40 -5.06 6.81
CA GLN A 117 -17.27 -3.64 7.14
C GLN A 117 -16.16 -2.93 6.33
N ARG A 118 -15.50 -3.61 5.39
CA ARG A 118 -14.35 -3.09 4.63
C ARG A 118 -14.62 -1.74 3.96
N ARG A 119 -15.80 -1.56 3.37
CA ARG A 119 -16.25 -0.28 2.78
C ARG A 119 -16.21 0.91 3.74
N HIS A 120 -16.38 0.67 5.04
CA HIS A 120 -16.34 1.72 6.07
C HIS A 120 -14.91 2.16 6.42
N VAL A 121 -13.90 1.50 5.85
CA VAL A 121 -12.49 1.91 5.89
C VAL A 121 -12.06 2.44 4.52
N VAL A 122 -12.32 1.68 3.46
CA VAL A 122 -11.91 2.05 2.09
C VAL A 122 -12.55 3.36 1.63
N GLY A 123 -13.86 3.55 1.86
CA GLY A 123 -14.57 4.76 1.48
C GLY A 123 -13.96 6.02 2.11
N PRO A 124 -13.81 6.06 3.46
CA PRO A 124 -13.14 7.18 4.12
C PRO A 124 -11.69 7.41 3.70
N ILE A 125 -10.92 6.36 3.36
CA ILE A 125 -9.58 6.53 2.78
C ILE A 125 -9.67 7.25 1.43
N ALA A 126 -10.58 6.84 0.55
CA ALA A 126 -10.78 7.51 -0.73
C ALA A 126 -11.25 8.96 -0.55
N ASP A 127 -12.15 9.23 0.39
CA ASP A 127 -12.59 10.59 0.71
C ASP A 127 -11.42 11.46 1.21
N LEU A 128 -10.53 10.91 2.04
CA LEU A 128 -9.32 11.59 2.47
C LEU A 128 -8.41 11.91 1.27
N ILE A 129 -8.18 10.95 0.37
CA ILE A 129 -7.36 11.18 -0.85
C ILE A 129 -7.97 12.29 -1.71
N ARG A 130 -9.30 12.29 -1.90
CA ARG A 130 -10.01 13.34 -2.65
C ARG A 130 -9.90 14.73 -2.00
N SER A 131 -9.75 14.79 -0.68
CA SER A 131 -9.60 16.05 0.06
C SER A 131 -8.20 16.68 -0.07
N VAL A 132 -7.20 15.90 -0.50
CA VAL A 132 -5.83 16.38 -0.72
C VAL A 132 -5.64 16.74 -2.20
N PRO A 133 -5.32 18.00 -2.53
CA PRO A 133 -5.06 18.39 -3.91
C PRO A 133 -3.74 17.76 -4.41
N PRO A 134 -3.58 17.58 -5.74
CA PRO A 134 -2.29 17.19 -6.31
C PRO A 134 -1.18 18.17 -5.90
N ALA A 135 0.02 17.63 -5.68
CA ALA A 135 1.21 18.43 -5.42
C ALA A 135 1.58 19.25 -6.67
N THR A 136 2.06 20.46 -6.42
CA THR A 136 2.44 21.46 -7.45
C THR A 136 3.85 21.27 -7.96
#